data_AF-A0A1B6GNK0-F1
#
_entry.id   AF-A0A1B6GNK0-F1
#
_cell.length_a   1.000
_cell.length_b   1.000
_cell.length_c   1.000
_cell.angle_alpha   90.00
_cell.angle_beta   90.00
_cell.angle_gamma   90.00
#
_symmetry.space_group_name_H-M   'P 1'
#
loop_
_entity.id
_entity.type
_entity.pdbx_description
1 polymer ?
#
loop_
_entity_poly.entity_id
_entity_poly.type
_entity_poly.pdbx_seq_one_letter_code
_entity_poly.pdbx_strand_id
1 'polypeptide(L)'
;VMELCWKISKISFVDLSVTEKNILLDFCNNQLLLKGKLEVRLLEFRELVKEIVNTACHGALLVVGYTPDDANLRVPDHIVGTIAMRGIKTSRDGKYRMTYGDQALKKKTCVRLASFIQLVDFLVQTVFHNMVRTTLTEVVNVLTIHMQHLPSELLVKSADLSMVLEEPRSNPPRFPLFMVDLIVDIHDLKLNPSCAEFLEAFQTLMTDFESVVLNIPVFLSDVFFDPFTEPMVCGKQEERLCGLGPSLEYVIKEDKE
;
A
#
# COMPACT_ATOMS: atom_id res chain seq x y z
N VAL A 1 -8.28 -8.39 9.76
CA VAL A 1 -7.44 -8.06 8.58
C VAL A 1 -8.27 -7.92 7.31
N MET A 2 -8.94 -8.97 6.82
CA MET A 2 -9.72 -8.89 5.55
C MET A 2 -10.78 -7.76 5.50
N GLU A 3 -11.54 -7.54 6.58
CA GLU A 3 -12.51 -6.44 6.62
C GLU A 3 -11.85 -5.06 6.55
N LEU A 4 -10.68 -4.89 7.18
CA LEU A 4 -9.90 -3.65 7.12
C LEU A 4 -9.38 -3.42 5.69
N CYS A 5 -8.81 -4.46 5.08
CA CYS A 5 -8.37 -4.47 3.69
C CYS A 5 -9.49 -4.03 2.73
N TRP A 6 -10.70 -4.57 2.91
CA TRP A 6 -11.85 -4.22 2.08
C TRP A 6 -12.32 -2.77 2.24
N LYS A 7 -12.22 -2.20 3.44
CA LYS A 7 -12.57 -0.79 3.68
C LYS A 7 -11.57 0.15 3.01
N ILE A 8 -10.29 -0.18 3.06
CA ILE A 8 -9.22 0.65 2.48
C ILE A 8 -9.19 0.54 0.96
N SER A 9 -9.45 -0.64 0.38
CA SER A 9 -9.38 -0.87 -1.07
C SER A 9 -10.39 -0.05 -1.88
N LYS A 10 -11.40 0.53 -1.25
CA LYS A 10 -12.44 1.35 -1.89
C LYS A 10 -12.09 2.84 -1.94
N ILE A 11 -10.97 3.22 -1.34
CA ILE A 11 -10.55 4.62 -1.26
C ILE A 11 -9.73 4.93 -2.51
N SER A 12 -10.02 6.06 -3.14
CA SER A 12 -9.28 6.62 -4.27
C SER A 12 -8.37 7.75 -3.80
N PHE A 13 -7.23 7.94 -4.48
CA PHE A 13 -6.33 9.06 -4.24
C PHE A 13 -6.80 10.37 -4.88
N VAL A 14 -7.85 10.33 -5.71
CA VAL A 14 -8.35 11.51 -6.41
C VAL A 14 -9.67 11.98 -5.82
N ASP A 15 -9.76 13.28 -5.57
CA ASP A 15 -11.00 13.97 -5.24
C ASP A 15 -11.69 14.44 -6.53
N LEU A 16 -12.82 13.82 -6.85
CA LEU A 16 -13.70 14.17 -7.97
C LEU A 16 -15.03 14.78 -7.49
N SER A 17 -15.06 15.36 -6.27
CA SER A 17 -16.25 16.07 -5.80
C SER A 17 -16.61 17.28 -6.66
N VAL A 18 -15.60 17.91 -7.30
CA VAL A 18 -15.77 19.00 -8.25
C VAL A 18 -15.16 18.59 -9.59
N THR A 19 -16.03 18.33 -10.59
CA THR A 19 -15.63 17.88 -11.92
C THR A 19 -15.79 18.97 -12.99
N GLU A 20 -15.99 20.22 -12.60
CA GLU A 20 -16.30 21.30 -13.53
C GLU A 20 -15.62 22.60 -13.12
N LYS A 21 -15.18 23.37 -14.13
CA LYS A 21 -14.57 24.70 -13.98
C LYS A 21 -13.36 24.72 -13.04
N ASN A 22 -12.61 23.63 -12.97
CA ASN A 22 -11.43 23.59 -12.12
C ASN A 22 -10.33 24.50 -12.68
N ILE A 23 -9.62 25.17 -11.79
CA ILE A 23 -8.33 25.78 -12.09
C ILE A 23 -7.28 24.70 -11.80
N LEU A 24 -6.34 24.47 -12.73
CA LEU A 24 -5.38 23.38 -12.61
C LEU A 24 -4.61 23.41 -11.29
N LEU A 25 -4.11 24.59 -10.89
CA LEU A 25 -3.36 24.76 -9.65
C LEU A 25 -4.19 24.38 -8.41
N ASP A 26 -5.44 24.84 -8.34
CA ASP A 26 -6.34 24.55 -7.22
C ASP A 26 -6.69 23.06 -7.18
N PHE A 27 -6.93 22.46 -8.35
CA PHE A 27 -7.14 21.01 -8.47
C PHE A 27 -5.93 20.24 -7.94
N CYS A 28 -4.73 20.54 -8.41
CA CYS A 28 -3.49 19.90 -7.93
C CYS A 28 -3.30 20.06 -6.43
N ASN A 29 -3.51 21.26 -5.88
CA ASN A 29 -3.41 21.50 -4.44
C ASN A 29 -4.40 20.65 -3.64
N ASN A 30 -5.64 20.54 -4.10
CA ASN A 30 -6.64 19.68 -3.46
C ASN A 30 -6.24 18.20 -3.51
N GLN A 31 -5.70 17.73 -4.64
CA GLN A 31 -5.20 16.36 -4.76
C GLN A 31 -4.03 16.08 -3.80
N LEU A 32 -3.08 17.02 -3.68
CA LEU A 32 -1.96 16.90 -2.76
C LEU A 32 -2.39 16.91 -1.28
N LEU A 33 -3.40 17.71 -0.94
CA LEU A 33 -3.99 17.72 0.41
C LEU A 33 -4.68 16.39 0.73
N LEU A 34 -5.40 15.80 -0.25
CA LEU A 34 -6.01 14.48 -0.08
C LEU A 34 -4.93 13.40 0.06
N LYS A 35 -3.92 13.40 -0.82
CA LYS A 35 -2.76 12.50 -0.77
C LYS A 35 -2.15 12.45 0.63
N GLY A 36 -1.82 13.60 1.21
CA GLY A 36 -1.21 13.67 2.56
C GLY A 36 -2.10 13.08 3.65
N LYS A 37 -3.43 13.29 3.58
CA LYS A 37 -4.37 12.65 4.52
C LYS A 37 -4.42 11.13 4.36
N LEU A 38 -4.37 10.66 3.12
CA LEU A 38 -4.40 9.23 2.82
C LEU A 38 -3.10 8.54 3.23
N GLU A 39 -1.95 9.18 3.02
CA GLU A 39 -0.66 8.66 3.47
C GLU A 39 -0.65 8.39 4.99
N VAL A 40 -1.09 9.36 5.79
CA VAL A 40 -1.23 9.18 7.25
C VAL A 40 -2.16 8.00 7.57
N ARG A 41 -3.32 7.94 6.92
CA ARG A 41 -4.30 6.87 7.15
C ARG A 41 -3.78 5.49 6.75
N LEU A 42 -2.96 5.40 5.70
CA LEU A 42 -2.34 4.14 5.26
C LEU A 42 -1.24 3.69 6.21
N LEU A 43 -0.48 4.62 6.79
CA LEU A 43 0.48 4.31 7.85
C LEU A 43 -0.23 3.82 9.12
N GLU A 44 -1.30 4.48 9.54
CA GLU A 44 -2.14 4.02 10.66
C GLU A 44 -2.73 2.63 10.41
N PHE A 45 -3.22 2.39 9.18
CA PHE A 45 -3.69 1.06 8.77
C PHE A 45 -2.58 0.02 8.85
N ARG A 46 -1.36 0.33 8.40
CA ARG A 46 -0.21 -0.57 8.47
C ARG A 46 0.10 -0.93 9.92
N GLU A 47 0.17 0.05 10.82
CA GLU A 47 0.47 -0.19 12.24
C GLU A 47 -0.62 -1.03 12.91
N LEU A 48 -1.89 -0.79 12.60
CA LEU A 48 -2.99 -1.62 13.10
C LEU A 48 -2.87 -3.07 12.62
N VAL A 49 -2.56 -3.29 11.34
CA VAL A 49 -2.35 -4.65 10.80
C VAL A 49 -1.14 -5.30 11.46
N LYS A 50 -0.04 -4.55 11.64
CA LYS A 50 1.17 -5.00 12.34
C LYS A 50 0.85 -5.53 13.73
N GLU A 51 0.09 -4.79 14.54
CA GLU A 51 -0.31 -5.21 15.89
C GLU A 51 -1.18 -6.48 15.88
N ILE A 52 -2.14 -6.56 14.96
CA ILE A 52 -3.03 -7.73 14.83
C ILE A 52 -2.22 -8.99 14.47
N VAL A 53 -1.34 -8.87 13.47
CA VAL A 53 -0.48 -9.98 13.03
C VAL A 53 0.46 -10.38 14.15
N ASN A 54 1.06 -9.41 14.84
CA ASN A 54 1.95 -9.67 15.96
C ASN A 54 1.28 -10.47 17.08
N THR A 55 0.08 -10.04 17.47
CA THR A 55 -0.71 -10.68 18.53
C THR A 55 -1.09 -12.10 18.13
N ALA A 56 -1.49 -12.30 16.88
CA ALA A 56 -1.81 -13.61 16.34
C ALA A 56 -0.58 -14.55 16.33
N CYS A 57 0.58 -14.06 15.90
CA CYS A 57 1.82 -14.84 15.87
C CYS A 57 2.29 -15.22 17.28
N HIS A 58 2.30 -14.28 18.22
CA HIS A 58 2.62 -14.55 19.62
C HIS A 58 1.64 -15.55 20.23
N GLY A 59 0.33 -15.35 20.05
CA GLY A 59 -0.70 -16.25 20.56
C GLY A 59 -0.55 -17.66 20.02
N ALA A 60 -0.31 -17.81 18.71
CA ALA A 60 -0.10 -19.11 18.08
C ALA A 60 1.16 -19.83 18.61
N LEU A 61 2.24 -19.09 18.85
CA LEU A 61 3.47 -19.66 19.38
C LEU A 61 3.32 -20.10 20.86
N LEU A 62 2.62 -19.29 21.66
CA LEU A 62 2.30 -19.59 23.06
C LEU A 62 1.41 -20.82 23.22
N VAL A 63 0.44 -21.04 22.32
CA VAL A 63 -0.41 -22.25 22.32
C VAL A 63 0.40 -23.53 22.15
N VAL A 64 1.51 -23.47 21.41
CA VAL A 64 2.44 -24.60 21.25
C VAL A 64 3.45 -24.69 22.42
N GLY A 65 3.46 -23.70 23.32
CA GLY A 65 4.34 -23.65 24.49
C GLY A 65 5.71 -23.02 24.23
N TYR A 66 5.84 -22.24 23.15
CA TYR A 66 7.10 -21.57 22.79
C TYR A 66 6.98 -20.05 22.87
N THR A 67 8.11 -19.39 23.08
CA THR A 67 8.27 -17.94 22.98
C THR A 67 9.16 -17.58 21.78
N PRO A 68 9.00 -16.38 21.19
CA PRO A 68 9.80 -15.97 20.04
C PRO A 68 11.29 -15.84 20.40
N ASP A 69 11.58 -15.21 21.54
CA ASP A 69 12.90 -15.22 22.16
C ASP A 69 12.92 -16.24 23.33
N ASP A 70 13.81 -17.24 23.23
CA ASP A 70 14.05 -18.24 24.26
C ASP A 70 15.45 -18.13 24.90
N ALA A 71 16.27 -17.15 24.50
CA ALA A 71 17.64 -17.02 24.99
C ALA A 71 17.72 -16.68 26.49
N ASN A 72 16.69 -16.01 27.00
CA ASN A 72 16.60 -15.58 28.40
C ASN A 72 15.84 -16.56 29.30
N LEU A 73 15.29 -17.65 28.75
CA LEU A 73 14.58 -18.66 29.54
C LEU A 73 15.57 -19.47 30.40
N ARG A 74 15.46 -19.27 31.72
CA ARG A 74 16.15 -20.09 32.74
C ARG A 74 15.14 -20.98 33.44
N VAL A 75 15.53 -22.23 33.65
CA VAL A 75 14.73 -23.14 34.48
C VAL A 75 15.02 -22.79 35.95
N PRO A 76 14.00 -22.52 36.78
CA PRO A 76 14.24 -22.21 38.19
C PRO A 76 14.96 -23.36 38.91
N ASP A 77 16.01 -23.05 39.66
CA ASP A 77 16.93 -24.03 40.27
C ASP A 77 16.23 -25.12 41.09
N HIS A 78 15.09 -24.80 41.71
CA HIS A 78 14.30 -25.70 42.54
C HIS A 78 13.51 -26.76 41.77
N ILE A 79 13.39 -26.65 40.44
CA ILE A 79 12.60 -27.58 39.59
C ILE A 79 13.51 -28.36 38.63
N VAL A 80 14.78 -27.97 38.49
CA VAL A 80 15.79 -28.59 37.60
C VAL A 80 15.88 -30.11 37.80
N GLY A 81 15.91 -30.57 39.06
CA GLY A 81 15.96 -32.00 39.40
C GLY A 81 14.67 -32.77 39.07
N THR A 82 13.51 -32.14 39.24
CA THR A 82 12.18 -32.73 38.97
C THR A 82 11.86 -32.77 37.47
N ILE A 83 12.35 -31.78 36.72
CA ILE A 83 12.22 -31.65 35.26
C ILE A 83 13.13 -32.65 34.53
N ALA A 84 14.35 -32.87 35.05
CA ALA A 84 15.23 -33.93 34.56
C ALA A 84 14.62 -35.34 34.71
N MET A 85 13.88 -35.59 35.79
CA MET A 85 13.13 -36.85 36.03
C MET A 85 11.94 -37.06 35.07
N ARG A 86 11.41 -35.98 34.46
CA ARG A 86 10.35 -36.02 33.44
C ARG A 86 10.89 -35.99 32.00
N GLY A 87 12.21 -36.05 31.81
CA GLY A 87 12.84 -36.16 30.49
C GLY A 87 13.19 -34.84 29.80
N ILE A 88 13.00 -33.69 30.46
CA ILE A 88 13.42 -32.38 29.93
C ILE A 88 14.87 -32.13 30.37
N LYS A 89 15.78 -31.96 29.41
CA LYS A 89 17.21 -31.84 29.67
C LYS A 89 17.59 -30.41 30.02
N THR A 90 17.86 -30.12 31.28
CA THR A 90 18.49 -28.87 31.72
C THR A 90 20.02 -29.00 31.71
N SER A 91 20.76 -27.99 31.23
CA SER A 91 22.22 -27.94 31.44
C SER A 91 22.51 -27.76 32.94
N ARG A 92 23.71 -28.15 33.42
CA ARG A 92 24.16 -27.81 34.79
C ARG A 92 24.17 -26.30 35.05
N ASP A 93 24.11 -25.48 33.99
CA ASP A 93 24.11 -24.01 34.02
C ASP A 93 22.70 -23.37 34.13
N GLY A 94 21.64 -24.15 34.32
CA GLY A 94 20.25 -23.64 34.48
C GLY A 94 19.60 -23.10 33.19
N LYS A 95 20.30 -23.13 32.05
CA LYS A 95 19.76 -22.73 30.74
C LYS A 95 18.72 -23.73 30.25
N TYR A 96 17.59 -23.21 29.76
CA TYR A 96 16.57 -23.99 29.06
C TYR A 96 17.18 -24.62 27.80
N ARG A 97 16.99 -25.94 27.63
CA ARG A 97 17.30 -26.63 26.37
C ARG A 97 16.08 -27.43 25.94
N MET A 98 15.63 -27.15 24.73
CA MET A 98 14.54 -27.87 24.07
C MET A 98 15.07 -29.18 23.51
N THR A 99 14.24 -30.23 23.47
CA THR A 99 14.62 -31.48 22.79
C THR A 99 14.73 -31.25 21.28
N TYR A 100 15.43 -32.14 20.55
CA TYR A 100 15.52 -32.03 19.09
C TYR A 100 14.14 -32.00 18.42
N GLY A 101 13.18 -32.77 18.95
CA GLY A 101 11.79 -32.75 18.49
C GLY A 101 11.10 -31.40 18.72
N ASP A 102 11.32 -30.80 19.88
CA ASP A 102 10.76 -29.48 20.22
C ASP A 102 11.38 -28.35 19.38
N GLN A 103 12.69 -28.43 19.12
CA GLN A 103 13.37 -27.49 18.20
C GLN A 103 12.78 -27.57 16.80
N ALA A 104 12.60 -28.79 16.28
CA ALA A 104 11.99 -29.02 14.96
C ALA A 104 10.53 -28.53 14.92
N LEU A 105 9.77 -28.74 16.00
CA LEU A 105 8.39 -28.28 16.10
C LEU A 105 8.29 -26.74 16.18
N LYS A 106 9.15 -26.09 16.97
CA LYS A 106 9.25 -24.62 17.03
C LYS A 106 9.59 -24.06 15.66
N LYS A 107 10.63 -24.58 15.00
CA LYS A 107 11.01 -24.17 13.65
C LYS A 107 9.87 -24.35 12.64
N LYS A 108 9.21 -25.50 12.63
CA LYS A 108 8.04 -25.75 11.77
C LYS A 108 6.90 -24.76 12.04
N THR A 109 6.69 -24.40 13.28
CA THR A 109 5.67 -23.40 13.67
C THR A 109 6.06 -22.01 13.16
N CYS A 110 7.30 -21.58 13.36
CA CYS A 110 7.80 -20.29 12.86
C CYS A 110 7.74 -20.22 11.32
N VAL A 111 8.08 -21.30 10.59
CA VAL A 111 7.87 -21.36 9.13
C VAL A 111 6.41 -21.08 8.77
N ARG A 112 5.45 -21.69 9.49
CA ARG A 112 4.02 -21.46 9.24
C ARG A 112 3.60 -20.01 9.54
N LEU A 113 4.17 -19.41 10.59
CA LEU A 113 3.93 -18.01 10.94
C LEU A 113 4.53 -17.05 9.91
N ALA A 114 5.73 -17.33 9.42
CA ALA A 114 6.36 -16.55 8.35
C ALA A 114 5.52 -16.62 7.06
N SER A 115 4.99 -17.79 6.69
CA SER A 115 4.04 -17.91 5.57
C SER A 115 2.72 -17.16 5.81
N PHE A 116 2.26 -17.09 7.06
CA PHE A 116 1.08 -16.28 7.41
C PHE A 116 1.35 -14.78 7.25
N ILE A 117 2.51 -14.29 7.71
CA ILE A 117 2.92 -12.88 7.51
C ILE A 117 3.03 -12.58 6.00
N GLN A 118 3.63 -13.49 5.23
CA GLN A 118 3.70 -13.38 3.78
C GLN A 118 2.31 -13.26 3.13
N LEU A 119 1.34 -14.07 3.57
CA LEU A 119 -0.04 -13.98 3.09
C LEU A 119 -0.66 -12.61 3.40
N VAL A 120 -0.38 -12.04 4.57
CA VAL A 120 -0.86 -10.70 4.92
C VAL A 120 -0.21 -9.62 4.05
N ASP A 121 1.08 -9.75 3.75
CA ASP A 121 1.75 -8.86 2.78
C ASP A 121 1.08 -8.90 1.41
N PHE A 122 0.75 -10.10 0.90
CA PHE A 122 -0.01 -10.23 -0.35
C PHE A 122 -1.35 -9.51 -0.26
N LEU A 123 -2.11 -9.68 0.82
CA LEU A 123 -3.40 -9.03 1.01
C LEU A 123 -3.27 -7.50 1.02
N VAL A 124 -2.30 -6.95 1.74
CA VAL A 124 -2.07 -5.50 1.80
C VAL A 124 -1.62 -4.95 0.44
N GLN A 125 -0.74 -5.66 -0.27
CA GLN A 125 -0.33 -5.22 -1.62
C GLN A 125 -1.47 -5.27 -2.63
N THR A 126 -2.33 -6.29 -2.58
CA THR A 126 -3.54 -6.33 -3.41
C THR A 126 -4.47 -5.15 -3.10
N VAL A 127 -4.57 -4.73 -1.84
CA VAL A 127 -5.36 -3.54 -1.48
C VAL A 127 -4.75 -2.29 -2.11
N PHE A 128 -3.45 -2.09 -1.99
CA PHE A 128 -2.77 -0.92 -2.55
C PHE A 128 -2.83 -0.87 -4.08
N HIS A 129 -2.62 -2.01 -4.74
CA HIS A 129 -2.80 -2.14 -6.18
C HIS A 129 -4.22 -1.77 -6.62
N ASN A 130 -5.24 -2.28 -5.93
CA ASN A 130 -6.63 -1.93 -6.21
C ASN A 130 -6.93 -0.43 -5.99
N MET A 131 -6.30 0.21 -5.01
CA MET A 131 -6.45 1.66 -4.79
C MET A 131 -5.90 2.47 -5.96
N VAL A 132 -4.68 2.12 -6.44
CA VAL A 132 -4.08 2.77 -7.61
C VAL A 132 -4.95 2.55 -8.85
N ARG A 133 -5.36 1.30 -9.10
CA ARG A 133 -6.26 0.95 -10.22
C ARG A 133 -7.57 1.73 -10.17
N THR A 134 -8.21 1.82 -8.99
CA THR A 134 -9.46 2.57 -8.81
C THR A 134 -9.25 4.05 -9.11
N THR A 135 -8.16 4.64 -8.60
CA THR A 135 -7.79 6.04 -8.86
C THR A 135 -7.63 6.33 -10.34
N LEU A 136 -6.85 5.50 -11.05
CA LEU A 136 -6.62 5.65 -12.49
C LEU A 136 -7.92 5.50 -13.29
N THR A 137 -8.73 4.50 -12.94
CA THR A 137 -10.02 4.26 -13.58
C THR A 137 -10.96 5.46 -13.42
N GLU A 138 -11.01 6.05 -12.23
CA GLU A 138 -11.83 7.24 -11.95
C GLU A 138 -11.38 8.46 -12.76
N VAL A 139 -10.06 8.71 -12.85
CA VAL A 139 -9.49 9.80 -13.66
C VAL A 139 -9.83 9.60 -15.14
N VAL A 140 -9.60 8.40 -15.67
CA VAL A 140 -9.91 8.07 -17.07
C VAL A 140 -11.40 8.22 -17.35
N ASN A 141 -12.27 7.78 -16.43
CA ASN A 141 -13.71 7.91 -16.58
C ASN A 141 -14.14 9.37 -16.67
N VAL A 142 -13.65 10.24 -15.78
CA VAL A 142 -13.98 11.67 -15.83
C VAL A 142 -13.50 12.29 -17.14
N LEU A 143 -12.26 12.03 -17.55
CA LEU A 143 -11.74 12.52 -18.83
C LEU A 143 -12.60 12.04 -20.00
N THR A 144 -12.96 10.77 -20.03
CA THR A 144 -13.78 10.16 -21.09
C THR A 144 -15.16 10.80 -21.18
N ILE A 145 -15.82 11.05 -20.04
CA ILE A 145 -17.13 11.72 -20.00
C ILE A 145 -17.02 13.12 -20.62
N HIS A 146 -16.00 13.90 -20.24
CA HIS A 146 -15.81 15.24 -20.80
C HIS A 146 -15.41 15.20 -22.28
N MET A 147 -14.68 14.18 -22.73
CA MET A 147 -14.28 14.01 -24.13
C MET A 147 -15.47 13.79 -25.07
N GLN A 148 -16.59 13.23 -24.60
CA GLN A 148 -17.79 13.04 -25.41
C GLN A 148 -18.42 14.34 -25.89
N HIS A 149 -18.07 15.47 -25.26
CA HIS A 149 -18.58 16.80 -25.60
C HIS A 149 -17.63 17.61 -26.49
N LEU A 150 -16.49 17.05 -26.90
CA LEU A 150 -15.56 17.73 -27.80
C LEU A 150 -16.13 17.82 -29.22
N PRO A 151 -15.94 18.95 -29.92
CA PRO A 151 -16.29 19.06 -31.32
C PRO A 151 -15.47 18.09 -32.18
N SER A 152 -16.06 17.61 -33.28
CA SER A 152 -15.34 16.71 -34.21
C SER A 152 -14.13 17.40 -34.83
N GLU A 153 -13.06 16.65 -35.11
CA GLU A 153 -11.82 17.19 -35.66
C GLU A 153 -12.02 17.89 -37.03
N LEU A 154 -12.98 17.40 -37.82
CA LEU A 154 -13.36 18.02 -39.10
C LEU A 154 -14.00 19.40 -38.90
N LEU A 155 -14.83 19.55 -37.86
CA LEU A 155 -15.46 20.82 -37.51
C LEU A 155 -14.40 21.83 -37.09
N VAL A 156 -13.47 21.43 -36.23
CA VAL A 156 -12.38 22.31 -35.76
C VAL A 156 -11.51 22.83 -36.91
N LYS A 157 -11.20 21.98 -37.90
CA LYS A 157 -10.36 22.37 -39.06
C LYS A 157 -11.08 23.25 -40.08
N SER A 158 -12.40 23.15 -40.16
CA SER A 158 -13.22 23.89 -41.12
C SER A 158 -13.90 25.13 -40.53
N ALA A 159 -13.79 25.33 -39.21
CA ALA A 159 -14.41 26.43 -38.51
C ALA A 159 -13.73 27.77 -38.80
N ASP A 160 -14.55 28.80 -38.97
CA ASP A 160 -14.12 30.18 -39.03
C ASP A 160 -14.02 30.77 -37.61
N LEU A 161 -13.25 31.84 -37.41
CA LEU A 161 -13.00 32.45 -36.08
C LEU A 161 -14.28 32.92 -35.37
N SER A 162 -15.37 33.15 -36.11
CA SER A 162 -16.68 33.57 -35.59
C SER A 162 -17.60 32.40 -35.22
N MET A 163 -17.20 31.17 -35.52
CA MET A 163 -18.03 29.99 -35.34
C MET A 163 -17.94 29.48 -33.90
N VAL A 164 -19.08 29.28 -33.26
CA VAL A 164 -19.16 28.60 -31.96
C VAL A 164 -19.03 27.10 -32.20
N LEU A 165 -17.95 26.52 -31.67
CA LEU A 165 -17.62 25.10 -31.86
C LEU A 165 -18.40 24.16 -30.91
N GLU A 166 -18.67 24.61 -29.70
CA GLU A 166 -19.31 23.78 -28.68
C GLU A 166 -20.83 23.94 -28.68
N GLU A 167 -21.54 22.81 -28.73
CA GLU A 167 -22.97 22.79 -28.52
C GLU A 167 -23.32 22.87 -27.03
N PRO A 168 -24.45 23.51 -26.65
CA PRO A 168 -24.90 23.53 -25.27
C PRO A 168 -25.12 22.12 -24.74
N ARG A 169 -24.44 21.79 -23.64
CA ARG A 169 -24.54 20.46 -23.02
C ARG A 169 -25.87 20.32 -22.27
N SER A 170 -26.75 19.45 -22.75
CA SER A 170 -28.06 19.21 -22.13
C SER A 170 -27.96 18.39 -20.84
N ASN A 171 -26.98 17.47 -20.78
CA ASN A 171 -26.72 16.60 -19.62
C ASN A 171 -25.42 17.00 -18.92
N PRO A 172 -25.27 16.71 -17.62
CA PRO A 172 -23.99 16.87 -16.93
C PRO A 172 -22.89 16.01 -17.58
N PRO A 173 -21.64 16.50 -17.63
CA PRO A 173 -21.17 17.79 -17.13
C PRO A 173 -21.52 18.94 -18.08
N ARG A 174 -22.14 20.00 -17.55
CA ARG A 174 -22.54 21.23 -18.24
C ARG A 174 -21.37 22.14 -18.59
N PHE A 175 -20.27 22.04 -17.85
CA PHE A 175 -19.09 22.89 -18.02
C PHE A 175 -17.83 22.07 -18.28
N PRO A 176 -16.77 22.65 -18.87
CA PRO A 176 -15.52 21.95 -19.06
C PRO A 176 -14.90 21.55 -17.72
N LEU A 177 -14.08 20.49 -17.74
CA LEU A 177 -13.40 20.00 -16.54
C LEU A 177 -12.44 21.05 -15.98
N PHE A 178 -11.70 21.73 -16.86
CA PHE A 178 -10.75 22.78 -16.52
C PHE A 178 -11.05 24.08 -17.26
N MET A 179 -10.79 25.20 -16.60
CA MET A 179 -10.72 26.52 -17.22
C MET A 179 -9.28 26.83 -17.59
N VAL A 180 -9.10 27.45 -18.75
CA VAL A 180 -7.79 27.88 -19.25
C VAL A 180 -7.91 29.35 -19.66
N ASP A 181 -6.94 30.15 -19.22
CA ASP A 181 -6.88 31.56 -19.57
C ASP A 181 -6.07 31.74 -20.86
N LEU A 182 -6.57 32.61 -21.75
CA LEU A 182 -5.82 33.07 -22.92
C LEU A 182 -5.11 34.38 -22.57
N ILE A 183 -3.80 34.32 -22.41
CA ILE A 183 -2.95 35.48 -22.20
C ILE A 183 -2.56 36.06 -23.56
N VAL A 184 -2.97 37.31 -23.79
CA VAL A 184 -2.66 38.06 -24.99
C VAL A 184 -1.47 38.98 -24.71
N ASP A 185 -0.36 38.73 -25.39
CA ASP A 185 0.83 39.57 -25.39
C ASP A 185 0.97 40.30 -26.75
N ILE A 186 1.79 41.35 -26.82
CA ILE A 186 1.99 42.20 -28.00
C ILE A 186 2.46 41.37 -29.22
N HIS A 187 3.16 40.26 -28.96
CA HIS A 187 3.76 39.42 -29.99
C HIS A 187 3.30 37.96 -29.95
N ASP A 188 2.48 37.55 -28.97
CA ASP A 188 2.17 36.14 -28.77
C ASP A 188 0.81 35.91 -28.07
N LEU A 189 0.22 34.74 -28.32
CA LEU A 189 -1.00 34.26 -27.67
C LEU A 189 -0.64 32.99 -26.90
N LYS A 190 -0.75 33.04 -25.57
CA LYS A 190 -0.36 31.93 -24.70
C LYS A 190 -1.55 31.42 -23.92
N LEU A 191 -1.67 30.10 -23.83
CA LEU A 191 -2.60 29.44 -22.92
C LEU A 191 -1.96 29.31 -21.54
N ASN A 192 -2.72 29.61 -20.50
CA ASN A 192 -2.32 29.44 -19.12
C ASN A 192 -3.42 28.66 -18.36
N PRO A 193 -3.19 27.40 -17.98
CA PRO A 193 -1.97 26.62 -18.19
C PRO A 193 -1.81 26.17 -19.66
N SER A 194 -0.57 26.02 -20.09
CA SER A 194 -0.20 25.42 -21.36
C SER A 194 -0.44 23.90 -21.35
N CYS A 195 -0.51 23.29 -22.54
CA CYS A 195 -0.66 21.84 -22.67
C CYS A 195 0.47 21.07 -21.97
N ALA A 196 1.70 21.57 -22.04
CA ALA A 196 2.85 20.97 -21.37
C ALA A 196 2.68 20.97 -19.84
N GLU A 197 2.23 22.09 -19.27
CA GLU A 197 1.97 22.20 -17.82
C GLU A 197 0.84 21.28 -17.36
N PHE A 198 -0.21 21.09 -18.17
CA PHE A 198 -1.24 20.08 -17.88
C PHE A 198 -0.66 18.67 -17.84
N LEU A 199 0.11 18.28 -18.86
CA LEU A 199 0.70 16.95 -18.93
C LEU A 199 1.67 16.70 -17.77
N GLU A 200 2.53 17.67 -17.46
CA GLU A 200 3.45 17.59 -16.33
C GLU A 200 2.70 17.45 -15.00
N ALA A 201 1.68 18.28 -14.77
CA ALA A 201 0.88 18.23 -13.54
C ALA A 201 0.22 16.85 -13.33
N PHE A 202 -0.39 16.28 -14.37
CA PHE A 202 -1.00 14.96 -14.29
C PHE A 202 0.04 13.86 -14.09
N GLN A 203 1.18 13.91 -14.80
CA GLN A 203 2.27 12.94 -14.61
C GLN A 203 2.82 12.98 -13.19
N THR A 204 3.04 14.18 -12.64
CA THR A 204 3.48 14.36 -11.26
C THR A 204 2.46 13.79 -10.28
N LEU A 205 1.17 14.10 -10.44
CA LEU A 205 0.12 13.57 -9.57
C LEU A 205 0.05 12.04 -9.58
N MET A 206 0.08 11.40 -10.75
CA MET A 206 0.03 9.93 -10.84
C MET A 206 1.26 9.29 -10.20
N THR A 207 2.44 9.81 -10.49
CA THR A 207 3.70 9.36 -9.87
C THR A 207 3.65 9.50 -8.35
N ASP A 208 3.10 10.60 -7.87
CA ASP A 208 2.94 10.87 -6.45
C ASP A 208 2.00 9.88 -5.78
N PHE A 209 0.88 9.52 -6.40
CA PHE A 209 -0.06 8.54 -5.85
C PHE A 209 0.56 7.14 -5.76
N GLU A 210 1.29 6.71 -6.80
CA GLU A 210 2.02 5.45 -6.79
C GLU A 210 3.10 5.43 -5.70
N SER A 211 3.83 6.54 -5.54
CA SER A 211 4.89 6.64 -4.53
C SER A 211 4.37 6.42 -3.11
N VAL A 212 3.16 6.88 -2.79
CA VAL A 212 2.58 6.70 -1.44
C VAL A 212 2.45 5.24 -1.09
N VAL A 213 1.93 4.41 -2.00
CA VAL A 213 1.74 2.98 -1.72
C VAL A 213 3.05 2.19 -1.78
N LEU A 214 3.99 2.60 -2.62
CA LEU A 214 5.31 1.96 -2.75
C LEU A 214 6.22 2.25 -1.56
N ASN A 215 6.06 3.39 -0.90
CA ASN A 215 6.85 3.78 0.27
C ASN A 215 6.44 3.06 1.56
N ILE A 216 5.33 2.30 1.55
CA ILE A 216 4.87 1.54 2.71
C ILE A 216 5.62 0.20 2.78
N PRO A 217 6.46 -0.02 3.81
CA PRO A 217 7.30 -1.21 3.86
C PRO A 217 6.47 -2.46 4.18
N VAL A 218 6.77 -3.54 3.47
CA VAL A 218 6.16 -4.86 3.70
C VAL A 218 6.54 -5.41 5.08
N PHE A 219 5.66 -6.21 5.67
CA PHE A 219 5.86 -6.78 6.99
C PHE A 219 7.01 -7.76 7.03
N LEU A 220 7.21 -8.57 5.99
CA LEU A 220 8.35 -9.49 5.93
C LEU A 220 9.71 -8.79 6.01
N SER A 221 9.84 -7.57 5.50
CA SER A 221 11.09 -6.80 5.59
C SER A 221 11.24 -6.00 6.88
N ASP A 222 10.19 -5.95 7.71
CA ASP A 222 10.21 -5.22 8.97
C ASP A 222 10.88 -6.09 10.05
N VAL A 223 12.00 -5.58 10.60
CA VAL A 223 12.80 -6.20 11.68
C VAL A 223 11.94 -6.60 12.88
N PHE A 224 10.80 -5.94 13.07
CA PHE A 224 9.83 -6.29 14.08
C PHE A 224 9.33 -7.75 13.98
N PHE A 225 9.31 -8.34 12.78
CA PHE A 225 8.88 -9.72 12.54
C PHE A 225 10.04 -10.73 12.51
N ASP A 226 11.29 -10.31 12.70
CA ASP A 226 12.48 -11.17 12.80
C ASP A 226 12.31 -12.31 13.82
N PRO A 227 11.67 -12.14 14.99
CA PRO A 227 11.43 -13.25 15.90
C PRO A 227 10.63 -14.43 15.31
N PHE A 228 9.96 -14.22 14.17
CA PHE A 228 9.20 -15.25 13.46
C PHE A 228 9.85 -15.67 12.14
N THR A 229 10.48 -14.75 11.42
CA THR A 229 11.14 -15.01 10.12
C THR A 229 12.55 -15.55 10.29
N GLU A 230 13.26 -15.11 11.33
CA GLU A 230 14.62 -15.48 11.70
C GLU A 230 14.66 -15.80 13.22
N PRO A 231 13.97 -16.87 13.67
CA PRO A 231 13.78 -17.13 15.09
C PRO A 231 15.06 -17.58 15.77
N MET A 232 15.20 -17.22 17.05
CA MET A 232 16.19 -17.83 17.93
C MET A 232 15.68 -19.17 18.45
N VAL A 233 16.51 -20.22 18.31
CA VAL A 233 16.23 -21.56 18.81
C VAL A 233 17.37 -22.00 19.71
N CYS A 234 17.12 -22.14 21.01
CA CYS A 234 18.16 -22.43 22.01
C CYS A 234 19.34 -21.44 22.00
N GLY A 235 19.07 -20.16 21.71
CA GLY A 235 20.12 -19.12 21.61
C GLY A 235 21.00 -19.21 20.36
N LYS A 236 20.57 -19.95 19.33
CA LYS A 236 21.14 -19.88 17.98
C LYS A 236 20.17 -19.16 17.06
N GLN A 237 20.68 -18.18 16.32
CA GLN A 237 19.96 -17.52 15.24
C GLN A 237 19.81 -18.49 14.07
N GLU A 238 18.57 -18.78 13.67
CA GLU A 238 18.29 -19.54 12.46
C GLU A 238 18.39 -18.64 11.23
N GLU A 239 18.72 -19.22 10.07
CA GLU A 239 18.57 -18.54 8.78
C GLU A 239 17.11 -18.19 8.52
N ARG A 240 16.92 -17.18 7.66
CA ARG A 240 15.60 -16.72 7.25
C ARG A 240 14.75 -17.84 6.69
N LEU A 241 13.62 -18.07 7.34
CA LEU A 241 12.72 -19.19 7.10
C LEU A 241 11.74 -18.95 5.94
N CYS A 242 11.79 -17.79 5.31
CA CYS A 242 10.88 -17.37 4.25
C CYS A 242 11.60 -16.59 3.14
N GLY A 243 10.99 -16.56 1.96
CA GLY A 243 11.44 -15.75 0.84
C GLY A 243 11.21 -14.25 1.05
N LEU A 244 11.49 -13.48 -0.01
CA LEU A 244 11.15 -12.07 -0.07
C LEU A 244 9.62 -11.91 -0.24
N GLY A 245 9.09 -10.82 0.30
CA GLY A 245 7.71 -10.43 0.06
C GLY A 245 7.45 -10.10 -1.42
N PRO A 246 6.17 -9.99 -1.81
CA PRO A 246 5.83 -9.57 -3.17
C PRO A 246 6.33 -8.15 -3.44
N SER A 247 6.62 -7.83 -4.70
CA SER A 247 7.02 -6.47 -5.10
C SER A 247 5.84 -5.79 -5.78
N LEU A 248 5.24 -4.82 -5.07
CA LEU A 248 4.15 -4.02 -5.64
C LEU A 248 4.63 -3.24 -6.88
N GLU A 249 5.88 -2.78 -6.88
CA GLU A 249 6.49 -2.09 -8.03
C GLU A 249 6.49 -2.99 -9.27
N TYR A 250 6.85 -4.26 -9.11
CA TYR A 250 6.79 -5.23 -10.21
C TYR A 250 5.35 -5.46 -10.69
N VAL A 251 4.41 -5.61 -9.75
CA VAL A 251 2.99 -5.82 -10.07
C VAL A 251 2.42 -4.64 -10.87
N ILE A 252 2.70 -3.40 -10.47
CA ILE A 252 2.23 -2.20 -11.17
C ILE A 252 2.84 -2.10 -12.58
N LYS A 253 4.14 -2.39 -12.74
CA LYS A 253 4.83 -2.30 -14.03
C LYS A 253 4.37 -3.35 -15.05
N GLU A 254 4.04 -4.56 -14.58
CA GLU A 254 3.60 -5.66 -15.43
C GLU A 254 2.08 -5.67 -15.63
N ASP A 255 1.33 -4.85 -14.89
CA ASP A 255 -0.10 -4.71 -15.10
C ASP A 255 -0.37 -4.04 -16.46
N LYS A 256 -1.19 -4.70 -17.27
CA LYS A 256 -1.53 -4.27 -18.63
C LYS A 256 -2.92 -3.65 -18.71
N GLU A 257 -3.66 -3.71 -17.61
CA GLU A 257 -4.99 -3.12 -17.43
C GLU A 257 -4.89 -1.79 -16.69
#